data_AF-A0A800E9E3-F1
#
_entry.id   AF-A0A800E9E3-F1
#
_cell.length_a   1.000
_cell.length_b   1.000
_cell.length_c   1.000
_cell.angle_alpha   90.00
_cell.angle_beta   90.00
_cell.angle_gamma   90.00
#
_symmetry.space_group_name_H-M   'P 1'
#
loop_
_entity.id
_entity.type
_entity.pdbx_description
1 polymer ?
#
loop_
_entity_poly.entity_id
_entity_poly.type
_entity_poly.pdbx_seq_one_letter_code
_entity_poly.pdbx_strand_id
1 'polypeptide(L)'
;MKRILFILLCYPLFIIGQNQTVGLFQYDIGSFDGYTLFSPSETTYLIDNCGRLVHSWQSSYNPGNSAYLLEDGNLLRTCRISNSIFSGGGSGGRIEKRDWNNNLVWSYDFSNNTYHQHHDIEPMPNGNILVLCWEYKSLIDVILSGRDPSSLADNELWPSYILEVEPQGNNGINIVWEWHLWDHLVQDFDPSKVNYGVVANHSELLDINFYAGAGKKDWLHCNSIDYNEDLDQIVISSRALSEFYIIDHSTTTTEAATNSGGNSGKGGDILYRWGNPAGYNSGTTADQKLFGQHNVHWIDENFEDGGKLMLFNNGQGRGFSSIDILSPPTDVNDDYFLSANTFGPSNVEWTYTDPNPTNFYASFISGAQRLPNGNTLICDGAHGTFFEIDSTDTKVWKYINPVVNSVPLAQGNNIPTTNNGWANSTFRCTRYSLDYSAFIGQNLTPGPFIELNPLPSNCQMLSGIDESQISNQNRSLLYITDILGRKITKKCNTPLFYIYDNGTVEKKFIVK
;
A
#
# COMPACT_ATOMS: atom_id res chain seq x y z
N MET A 1 -7.73 -36.53 -74.31
CA MET A 1 -7.47 -36.62 -72.86
C MET A 1 -6.59 -35.45 -72.44
N LYS A 2 -7.16 -34.40 -71.85
CA LYS A 2 -6.39 -33.28 -71.28
C LYS A 2 -6.02 -33.64 -69.84
N ARG A 3 -4.72 -33.79 -69.55
CA ARG A 3 -4.22 -33.96 -68.19
C ARG A 3 -4.03 -32.57 -67.58
N ILE A 4 -4.82 -32.25 -66.55
CA ILE A 4 -4.65 -31.05 -65.75
C ILE A 4 -3.71 -31.41 -64.61
N LEU A 5 -2.55 -30.74 -64.55
CA LEU A 5 -1.55 -30.90 -63.50
C LEU A 5 -1.88 -29.91 -62.37
N PHE A 6 -2.33 -30.43 -61.22
CA PHE A 6 -2.47 -29.62 -60.00
C PHE A 6 -1.11 -29.54 -59.31
N ILE A 7 -0.52 -28.34 -59.29
CA ILE A 7 0.67 -28.05 -58.50
C ILE A 7 0.19 -27.55 -57.14
N LEU A 8 0.35 -28.37 -56.10
CA LEU A 8 0.18 -27.91 -54.71
C LEU A 8 1.35 -27.00 -54.34
N LEU A 9 1.08 -25.70 -54.21
CA LEU A 9 1.99 -24.77 -53.53
C LEU A 9 1.83 -24.96 -52.01
N CYS A 10 2.77 -25.66 -51.39
CA CYS A 10 2.95 -25.62 -49.94
C CYS A 10 3.70 -24.33 -49.57
N TYR A 11 2.97 -23.36 -49.02
CA TYR A 11 3.61 -22.22 -48.34
C TYR A 11 4.13 -22.69 -46.97
N PRO A 12 5.39 -22.43 -46.61
CA PRO A 12 5.86 -22.68 -45.26
C PRO A 12 5.11 -21.75 -44.30
N LEU A 13 4.32 -22.34 -43.40
CA LEU A 13 3.73 -21.65 -42.26
C LEU A 13 4.87 -21.32 -41.29
N PHE A 14 5.35 -20.08 -41.31
CA PHE A 14 6.19 -19.57 -40.23
C PHE A 14 5.28 -19.28 -39.04
N ILE A 15 5.34 -20.16 -38.02
CA ILE A 15 4.73 -19.89 -36.72
C ILE A 15 5.66 -18.89 -36.01
N ILE A 16 5.32 -17.61 -36.07
CA ILE A 16 5.94 -16.61 -35.21
C ILE A 16 5.30 -16.79 -33.83
N GLY A 17 6.08 -17.25 -32.85
CA GLY A 17 5.62 -17.31 -31.46
C GLY A 17 5.22 -15.92 -30.98
N GLN A 18 4.03 -15.78 -30.40
CA GLN A 18 3.59 -14.54 -29.78
C GLN A 18 4.45 -14.30 -28.52
N ASN A 19 5.13 -13.17 -28.44
CA ASN A 19 5.91 -12.82 -27.26
C ASN A 19 4.99 -12.47 -26.09
N GLN A 20 5.35 -12.90 -24.89
CA GLN A 20 4.68 -12.48 -23.67
C GLN A 20 5.01 -11.01 -23.38
N THR A 21 3.98 -10.18 -23.22
CA THR A 21 4.13 -8.75 -22.91
C THR A 21 3.44 -8.34 -21.61
N VAL A 22 2.41 -9.07 -21.20
CA VAL A 22 1.62 -8.81 -19.98
C VAL A 22 1.24 -10.14 -19.30
N GLY A 23 0.57 -10.07 -18.15
CA GLY A 23 0.12 -11.24 -17.40
C GLY A 23 1.23 -11.85 -16.54
N LEU A 24 1.18 -13.16 -16.32
CA LEU A 24 2.09 -13.88 -15.42
C LEU A 24 3.42 -14.27 -16.08
N PHE A 25 4.53 -13.64 -15.68
CA PHE A 25 5.87 -13.94 -16.19
C PHE A 25 6.62 -15.01 -15.39
N GLN A 26 6.33 -15.11 -14.09
CA GLN A 26 7.05 -16.00 -13.19
C GLN A 26 6.15 -16.42 -12.03
N TYR A 27 6.24 -17.70 -11.64
CA TYR A 27 5.59 -18.26 -10.46
C TYR A 27 6.29 -19.55 -10.06
N ASP A 28 7.15 -19.44 -9.07
CA ASP A 28 8.01 -20.52 -8.60
C ASP A 28 7.52 -21.11 -7.27
N ILE A 29 7.95 -22.35 -7.01
CA ILE A 29 7.77 -23.05 -5.74
C ILE A 29 8.50 -22.24 -4.67
N GLY A 30 7.76 -21.59 -3.78
CA GLY A 30 8.31 -20.65 -2.79
C GLY A 30 7.60 -19.30 -2.78
N SER A 31 6.87 -18.96 -3.83
CA SER A 31 5.94 -17.81 -3.80
C SER A 31 4.85 -18.02 -2.76
N PHE A 32 4.35 -16.93 -2.17
CA PHE A 32 3.23 -16.96 -1.25
C PHE A 32 1.90 -17.06 -2.01
N ASP A 33 1.16 -18.13 -1.78
CA ASP A 33 -0.15 -18.34 -2.39
C ASP A 33 -1.22 -17.46 -1.75
N GLY A 34 -1.86 -16.62 -2.58
CA GLY A 34 -2.89 -15.69 -2.13
C GLY A 34 -3.61 -15.04 -3.30
N TYR A 35 -4.41 -14.02 -2.98
CA TYR A 35 -5.16 -13.25 -3.97
C TYR A 35 -4.65 -11.81 -4.01
N THR A 36 -4.28 -11.33 -5.19
CA THR A 36 -3.69 -10.00 -5.37
C THR A 36 -4.74 -9.00 -5.83
N LEU A 37 -4.97 -7.96 -5.02
CA LEU A 37 -5.86 -6.85 -5.31
C LEU A 37 -5.10 -5.68 -5.92
N PHE A 38 -5.63 -5.08 -6.98
CA PHE A 38 -5.10 -3.86 -7.58
C PHE A 38 -6.17 -3.08 -8.36
N SER A 39 -6.03 -1.76 -8.44
CA SER A 39 -7.01 -0.87 -9.08
C SER A 39 -6.36 0.04 -10.13
N PRO A 40 -6.12 -0.46 -11.36
CA PRO A 40 -5.43 0.31 -12.40
C PRO A 40 -6.36 1.33 -13.09
N SER A 41 -7.68 1.18 -12.97
CA SER A 41 -8.67 2.07 -13.57
C SER A 41 -10.02 1.99 -12.84
N GLU A 42 -11.13 2.29 -13.52
CA GLU A 42 -12.49 2.23 -12.98
C GLU A 42 -12.85 0.86 -12.38
N THR A 43 -12.20 -0.21 -12.86
CA THR A 43 -12.32 -1.56 -12.33
C THR A 43 -11.18 -1.85 -11.35
N THR A 44 -11.53 -2.40 -10.19
CA THR A 44 -10.60 -3.02 -9.23
C THR A 44 -10.61 -4.53 -9.45
N TYR A 45 -9.44 -5.15 -9.56
CA TYR A 45 -9.28 -6.58 -9.87
C TYR A 45 -8.70 -7.35 -8.70
N LEU A 46 -9.15 -8.59 -8.55
CA LEU A 46 -8.58 -9.61 -7.68
C LEU A 46 -8.14 -10.79 -8.55
N ILE A 47 -6.85 -11.13 -8.52
CA ILE A 47 -6.28 -12.26 -9.28
C ILE A 47 -5.71 -13.33 -8.37
N ASP A 48 -5.67 -14.57 -8.85
CA ASP A 48 -4.86 -15.63 -8.23
C ASP A 48 -3.37 -15.50 -8.61
N ASN A 49 -2.50 -16.32 -8.01
CA ASN A 49 -1.07 -16.35 -8.34
C ASN A 49 -0.79 -16.74 -9.80
N CYS A 50 -1.75 -17.36 -10.50
CA CYS A 50 -1.64 -17.65 -11.92
C CYS A 50 -1.98 -16.46 -12.83
N GLY A 51 -2.41 -15.32 -12.28
CA GLY A 51 -2.84 -14.16 -13.05
C GLY A 51 -4.25 -14.29 -13.63
N ARG A 52 -5.04 -15.26 -13.17
CA ARG A 52 -6.45 -15.43 -13.59
C ARG A 52 -7.36 -14.56 -12.75
N LEU A 53 -8.41 -14.02 -13.37
CA LEU A 53 -9.39 -13.19 -12.70
C LEU A 53 -10.20 -14.02 -11.70
N VAL A 54 -10.15 -13.67 -10.43
CA VAL A 54 -10.98 -14.28 -9.38
C VAL A 54 -12.24 -13.45 -9.17
N HIS A 55 -12.07 -12.14 -9.04
CA HIS A 55 -13.19 -11.22 -8.89
C HIS A 55 -12.83 -9.81 -9.38
N SER A 56 -13.85 -8.97 -9.59
CA SER A 56 -13.66 -7.56 -9.91
C SER A 56 -14.81 -6.69 -9.42
N TRP A 57 -14.49 -5.49 -8.97
CA TRP A 57 -15.45 -4.45 -8.62
C TRP A 57 -15.41 -3.30 -9.63
N GLN A 58 -16.56 -2.92 -10.16
CA GLN A 58 -16.71 -1.84 -11.12
C GLN A 58 -17.21 -0.57 -10.43
N SER A 59 -16.47 0.53 -10.60
CA SER A 59 -16.94 1.88 -10.28
C SER A 59 -17.26 2.65 -11.56
N SER A 60 -17.96 3.77 -11.43
CA SER A 60 -18.10 4.77 -12.50
C SER A 60 -16.99 5.83 -12.48
N TYR A 61 -16.04 5.70 -11.55
CA TYR A 61 -14.98 6.66 -11.33
C TYR A 61 -13.61 5.99 -11.49
N ASN A 62 -12.66 6.75 -12.03
CA ASN A 62 -11.25 6.38 -11.95
C ASN A 62 -10.81 6.28 -10.48
N PRO A 63 -9.77 5.49 -10.17
CA PRO A 63 -9.35 5.30 -8.80
C PRO A 63 -8.80 6.61 -8.24
N GLY A 64 -9.09 6.87 -6.97
CA GLY A 64 -8.46 7.93 -6.17
C GLY A 64 -7.10 7.51 -5.62
N ASN A 65 -6.51 6.44 -6.18
CA ASN A 65 -5.30 5.70 -5.80
C ASN A 65 -5.54 4.43 -4.97
N SER A 66 -6.06 4.55 -3.75
CA SER A 66 -6.13 3.42 -2.81
C SER A 66 -7.40 2.57 -2.88
N ALA A 67 -7.23 1.27 -2.61
CA ALA A 67 -8.30 0.28 -2.47
C ALA A 67 -7.92 -0.76 -1.41
N TYR A 68 -8.91 -1.24 -0.67
CA TYR A 68 -8.80 -2.19 0.44
C TYR A 68 -9.95 -3.21 0.34
N LEU A 69 -9.64 -4.50 0.42
CA LEU A 69 -10.64 -5.52 0.68
C LEU A 69 -10.80 -5.67 2.19
N LEU A 70 -11.95 -5.29 2.72
CA LEU A 70 -12.23 -5.35 4.16
C LEU A 70 -12.57 -6.77 4.60
N GLU A 71 -12.37 -7.06 5.89
CA GLU A 71 -12.63 -8.35 6.51
C GLU A 71 -14.08 -8.84 6.36
N ASP A 72 -15.02 -7.91 6.19
CA ASP A 72 -16.44 -8.19 5.98
C ASP A 72 -16.80 -8.57 4.52
N GLY A 73 -15.81 -8.63 3.63
CA GLY A 73 -15.96 -8.99 2.22
C GLY A 73 -16.29 -7.81 1.30
N ASN A 74 -16.40 -6.59 1.82
CA ASN A 74 -16.61 -5.40 1.01
C ASN A 74 -15.30 -4.81 0.50
N LEU A 75 -15.32 -4.25 -0.70
CA LEU A 75 -14.24 -3.40 -1.20
C LEU A 75 -14.48 -1.96 -0.75
N LEU A 76 -13.52 -1.37 -0.05
CA LEU A 76 -13.43 0.07 0.19
C LEU A 76 -12.41 0.69 -0.76
N ARG A 77 -12.80 1.70 -1.53
CA ARG A 77 -11.89 2.33 -2.49
C ARG A 77 -12.08 3.83 -2.56
N THR A 78 -10.98 4.52 -2.79
CA THR A 78 -10.99 5.93 -3.15
C THR A 78 -11.30 6.09 -4.64
N CYS A 79 -11.95 7.18 -4.99
CA CYS A 79 -12.44 7.49 -6.31
C CYS A 79 -12.12 8.93 -6.64
N ARG A 80 -11.66 9.16 -7.88
CA ARG A 80 -11.32 10.49 -8.35
C ARG A 80 -12.57 11.23 -8.82
N ILE A 81 -12.86 12.36 -8.19
CA ILE A 81 -13.86 13.32 -8.65
C ILE A 81 -13.21 14.68 -8.93
N SER A 82 -13.81 15.44 -9.84
CA SER A 82 -13.34 16.78 -10.17
C SER A 82 -13.67 17.79 -9.08
N ASN A 83 -12.75 18.69 -8.77
CA ASN A 83 -12.99 19.87 -7.95
C ASN A 83 -12.51 21.13 -8.70
N SER A 84 -13.33 22.18 -8.71
CA SER A 84 -13.05 23.41 -9.46
C SER A 84 -12.05 24.35 -8.78
N ILE A 85 -11.80 24.17 -7.48
CA ILE A 85 -10.90 25.01 -6.68
C ILE A 85 -9.49 24.41 -6.67
N PHE A 86 -9.39 23.10 -6.44
CA PHE A 86 -8.10 22.43 -6.29
C PHE A 86 -8.04 21.08 -7.02
N SER A 87 -6.91 20.84 -7.67
CA SER A 87 -6.50 19.51 -8.11
C SER A 87 -4.97 19.41 -7.94
N GLY A 88 -4.53 18.31 -7.33
CA GLY A 88 -3.13 17.96 -7.14
C GLY A 88 -2.81 16.61 -7.76
N GLY A 89 -1.54 16.20 -7.71
CA GLY A 89 -1.21 14.82 -8.00
C GLY A 89 -1.85 13.91 -6.94
N GLY A 90 -2.43 12.79 -7.37
CA GLY A 90 -3.15 11.87 -6.49
C GLY A 90 -4.48 12.38 -5.92
N SER A 91 -5.12 13.35 -6.57
CA SER A 91 -6.49 13.75 -6.25
C SER A 91 -7.45 12.56 -6.25
N GLY A 92 -8.18 12.40 -5.14
CA GLY A 92 -9.32 11.50 -5.01
C GLY A 92 -10.61 12.31 -4.91
N GLY A 93 -11.19 12.37 -3.72
CA GLY A 93 -12.34 13.21 -3.39
C GLY A 93 -13.64 12.44 -3.13
N ARG A 94 -13.66 11.12 -3.39
CA ARG A 94 -14.80 10.26 -3.07
C ARG A 94 -14.29 8.93 -2.50
N ILE A 95 -15.03 8.36 -1.56
CA ILE A 95 -14.82 6.98 -1.10
C ILE A 95 -16.08 6.17 -1.42
N GLU A 96 -15.91 4.96 -1.95
CA GLU A 96 -16.97 3.99 -2.18
C GLU A 96 -16.71 2.69 -1.40
N LYS A 97 -17.74 2.18 -0.74
CA LYS A 97 -17.79 0.81 -0.22
C LYS A 97 -18.76 -0.01 -1.08
N ARG A 98 -18.26 -1.10 -1.67
CA ARG A 98 -19.03 -2.01 -2.54
C ARG A 98 -18.99 -3.42 -1.99
N ASP A 99 -20.13 -4.11 -2.03
CA ASP A 99 -20.17 -5.52 -1.69
C ASP A 99 -19.58 -6.41 -2.78
N TRP A 100 -19.41 -7.70 -2.48
CA TRP A 100 -18.94 -8.71 -3.43
C TRP A 100 -19.84 -8.83 -4.69
N ASN A 101 -21.11 -8.46 -4.59
CA ASN A 101 -22.04 -8.47 -5.72
C ASN A 101 -22.04 -7.16 -6.52
N ASN A 102 -21.05 -6.29 -6.31
CA ASN A 102 -20.91 -4.97 -6.94
C ASN A 102 -21.96 -3.92 -6.53
N ASN A 103 -22.79 -4.17 -5.52
CA ASN A 103 -23.72 -3.17 -5.02
C ASN A 103 -22.95 -2.07 -4.28
N LEU A 104 -23.26 -0.81 -4.58
CA LEU A 104 -22.76 0.32 -3.81
C LEU A 104 -23.51 0.37 -2.48
N VAL A 105 -22.83 0.01 -1.39
CA VAL A 105 -23.44 -0.06 -0.05
C VAL A 105 -23.24 1.24 0.74
N TRP A 106 -22.13 1.94 0.50
CA TRP A 106 -21.90 3.26 1.06
C TRP A 106 -21.01 4.11 0.14
N SER A 107 -21.18 5.43 0.17
CA SER A 107 -20.23 6.35 -0.46
C SER A 107 -20.33 7.76 0.09
N TYR A 108 -19.22 8.48 0.12
CA TYR A 108 -19.21 9.90 0.50
C TYR A 108 -18.20 10.70 -0.33
N ASP A 109 -18.56 11.94 -0.65
CA ASP A 109 -17.71 12.87 -1.39
C ASP A 109 -16.97 13.80 -0.41
N PHE A 110 -15.69 13.53 -0.20
CA PHE A 110 -14.78 14.37 0.57
C PHE A 110 -14.18 15.46 -0.31
N SER A 111 -15.02 16.34 -0.83
CA SER A 111 -14.58 17.42 -1.73
C SER A 111 -15.51 18.61 -1.67
N ASN A 112 -14.98 19.76 -1.26
CA ASN A 112 -15.65 21.04 -1.34
C ASN A 112 -14.63 22.18 -1.57
N ASN A 113 -15.00 23.42 -1.26
CA ASN A 113 -14.13 24.57 -1.47
C ASN A 113 -13.01 24.71 -0.43
N THR A 114 -13.07 23.98 0.67
CA THR A 114 -12.16 24.09 1.81
C THR A 114 -11.38 22.81 2.10
N TYR A 115 -11.81 21.65 1.59
CA TYR A 115 -11.07 20.40 1.70
C TYR A 115 -11.27 19.47 0.50
N HIS A 116 -10.32 18.55 0.32
CA HIS A 116 -10.39 17.50 -0.71
C HIS A 116 -9.57 16.26 -0.33
N GLN A 117 -10.18 15.07 -0.35
CA GLN A 117 -9.48 13.80 -0.08
C GLN A 117 -8.46 13.49 -1.18
N HIS A 118 -7.32 12.93 -0.79
CA HIS A 118 -6.28 12.56 -1.74
C HIS A 118 -5.55 11.29 -1.34
N HIS A 119 -5.06 10.58 -2.36
CA HIS A 119 -4.28 9.36 -2.26
C HIS A 119 -4.94 8.25 -1.45
N ASP A 120 -4.80 8.31 -0.13
CA ASP A 120 -5.00 7.17 0.75
C ASP A 120 -6.06 7.42 1.81
N ILE A 121 -6.49 6.32 2.42
CA ILE A 121 -7.41 6.22 3.54
C ILE A 121 -6.96 5.02 4.37
N GLU A 122 -7.32 4.91 5.64
CA GLU A 122 -7.06 3.70 6.42
C GLU A 122 -8.36 3.18 7.06
N PRO A 123 -8.86 1.98 6.68
CA PRO A 123 -9.96 1.34 7.39
C PRO A 123 -9.51 0.91 8.79
N MET A 124 -10.23 1.35 9.82
CA MET A 124 -9.87 1.05 11.21
C MET A 124 -10.59 -0.20 11.75
N PRO A 125 -10.03 -0.88 12.76
CA PRO A 125 -10.66 -2.06 13.40
C PRO A 125 -12.06 -1.80 13.97
N ASN A 126 -12.32 -0.56 14.41
CA ASN A 126 -13.63 -0.13 14.93
C ASN A 126 -14.69 0.10 13.83
N GLY A 127 -14.33 -0.02 12.55
CA GLY A 127 -15.19 0.23 11.39
C GLY A 127 -15.20 1.67 10.88
N ASN A 128 -14.47 2.58 11.54
CA ASN A 128 -14.23 3.94 11.06
C ASN A 128 -13.19 3.93 9.92
N ILE A 129 -12.99 5.11 9.34
CA ILE A 129 -12.04 5.32 8.26
C ILE A 129 -11.22 6.57 8.60
N LEU A 130 -9.89 6.44 8.64
CA LEU A 130 -9.02 7.61 8.57
C LEU A 130 -8.95 8.10 7.12
N VAL A 131 -9.16 9.38 6.91
CA VAL A 131 -9.22 9.99 5.59
C VAL A 131 -8.14 11.05 5.48
N LEU A 132 -7.18 10.83 4.58
CA LEU A 132 -6.14 11.80 4.28
C LEU A 132 -6.69 12.86 3.31
N CYS A 133 -6.70 14.11 3.76
CA CYS A 133 -7.27 15.22 3.03
C CYS A 133 -6.29 16.39 2.92
N TRP A 134 -6.50 17.22 1.90
CA TRP A 134 -5.96 18.56 1.86
C TRP A 134 -6.98 19.53 2.46
N GLU A 135 -6.52 20.57 3.15
CA GLU A 135 -7.36 21.71 3.58
C GLU A 135 -6.87 23.03 2.96
N TYR A 136 -7.77 23.95 2.65
CA TYR A 136 -7.43 25.25 2.05
C TYR A 136 -6.88 26.24 3.08
N LYS A 137 -5.77 26.90 2.75
CA LYS A 137 -5.24 28.07 3.47
C LYS A 137 -5.02 29.23 2.52
N SER A 138 -5.64 30.36 2.84
CA SER A 138 -5.57 31.57 2.00
C SER A 138 -4.19 32.21 2.05
N LEU A 139 -3.87 33.07 1.08
CA LEU A 139 -2.65 33.88 1.10
C LEU A 139 -2.42 34.59 2.45
N ILE A 140 -3.48 35.13 3.04
CA ILE A 140 -3.41 35.88 4.29
C ILE A 140 -3.02 34.95 5.44
N ASP A 141 -3.69 33.80 5.56
CA ASP A 141 -3.41 32.83 6.63
C ASP A 141 -1.98 32.30 6.54
N VAL A 142 -1.52 32.04 5.31
CA VAL A 142 -0.18 31.56 5.02
C VAL A 142 0.89 32.60 5.41
N ILE A 143 0.68 33.87 5.07
CA ILE A 143 1.59 34.98 5.47
C ILE A 143 1.54 35.22 6.98
N LEU A 144 0.38 35.08 7.62
CA LEU A 144 0.24 35.20 9.08
C LEU A 144 0.93 34.05 9.82
N SER A 145 1.04 32.88 9.18
CA SER A 145 1.77 31.71 9.69
C SER A 145 3.27 31.76 9.36
N GLY A 146 3.77 32.88 8.82
CA GLY A 146 5.21 33.13 8.65
C GLY A 146 5.88 32.46 7.45
N ARG A 147 5.11 32.01 6.46
CA ARG A 147 5.65 31.63 5.16
C ARG A 147 6.30 32.84 4.46
N ASP A 148 7.50 32.67 3.93
CA ASP A 148 8.16 33.66 3.10
C ASP A 148 7.31 33.97 1.86
N PRO A 149 6.82 35.20 1.67
CA PRO A 149 6.02 35.57 0.50
C PRO A 149 6.73 35.34 -0.84
N SER A 150 8.07 35.27 -0.86
CA SER A 150 8.84 34.97 -2.07
C SER A 150 8.73 33.50 -2.50
N SER A 151 8.25 32.62 -1.62
CA SER A 151 8.19 31.16 -1.77
C SER A 151 6.77 30.62 -2.02
N LEU A 152 5.84 31.47 -2.46
CA LEU A 152 4.44 31.14 -2.69
C LEU A 152 4.06 31.24 -4.16
N ALA A 153 4.34 30.18 -4.92
CA ALA A 153 4.08 30.15 -6.36
C ALA A 153 2.60 30.35 -6.73
N ASP A 154 1.68 29.86 -5.88
CA ASP A 154 0.25 29.77 -6.18
C ASP A 154 -0.63 30.72 -5.34
N ASN A 155 -0.04 31.53 -4.46
CA ASN A 155 -0.74 32.42 -3.50
C ASN A 155 -1.73 31.71 -2.55
N GLU A 156 -1.55 30.42 -2.31
CA GLU A 156 -2.36 29.62 -1.38
C GLU A 156 -1.56 28.36 -0.99
N LEU A 157 -1.95 27.71 0.10
CA LEU A 157 -1.45 26.38 0.45
C LEU A 157 -2.62 25.42 0.68
N TRP A 158 -2.35 24.15 0.40
CA TRP A 158 -3.21 23.01 0.66
C TRP A 158 -2.42 21.98 1.50
N PRO A 159 -2.17 22.25 2.79
CA PRO A 159 -1.54 21.28 3.70
C PRO A 159 -2.43 20.04 3.91
N SER A 160 -1.82 18.97 4.40
CA SER A 160 -2.54 17.74 4.73
C SER A 160 -3.14 17.82 6.13
N TYR A 161 -4.33 17.26 6.29
CA TYR A 161 -5.01 17.02 7.56
C TYR A 161 -5.74 15.66 7.51
N ILE A 162 -6.12 15.15 8.67
CA ILE A 162 -6.68 13.81 8.83
C ILE A 162 -8.05 13.91 9.50
N LEU A 163 -9.00 13.15 8.97
CA LEU A 163 -10.31 12.93 9.59
C LEU A 163 -10.45 11.47 9.98
N GLU A 164 -10.90 11.18 11.19
CA GLU A 164 -11.53 9.89 11.50
C GLU A 164 -13.04 10.03 11.30
N VAL A 165 -13.62 9.19 10.45
CA VAL A 165 -15.05 9.22 10.16
C VAL A 165 -15.71 7.87 10.39
N GLU A 166 -16.87 7.90 11.02
CA GLU A 166 -17.79 6.78 11.13
C GLU A 166 -18.78 6.84 9.95
N PRO A 167 -18.84 5.84 9.05
CA PRO A 167 -19.84 5.78 8.00
C PRO A 167 -21.27 5.69 8.53
N GLN A 168 -22.18 6.53 8.03
CA GLN A 168 -23.60 6.57 8.45
C GLN A 168 -24.54 6.27 7.27
N GLY A 169 -25.43 5.30 7.45
CA GLY A 169 -26.37 4.88 6.41
C GLY A 169 -25.63 4.52 5.11
N ASN A 170 -26.11 5.05 3.97
CA ASN A 170 -25.51 4.76 2.67
C ASN A 170 -24.65 5.92 2.14
N ASN A 171 -24.72 7.11 2.74
CA ASN A 171 -24.07 8.31 2.23
C ASN A 171 -23.82 9.42 3.27
N GLY A 172 -23.90 9.10 4.55
CA GLY A 172 -23.56 10.02 5.64
C GLY A 172 -22.22 9.66 6.27
N ILE A 173 -21.72 10.59 7.07
CA ILE A 173 -20.60 10.39 7.98
C ILE A 173 -20.92 11.07 9.32
N ASN A 174 -20.30 10.58 10.38
CA ASN A 174 -20.05 11.32 11.60
C ASN A 174 -18.54 11.52 11.74
N ILE A 175 -18.09 12.75 12.01
CA ILE A 175 -16.67 13.02 12.25
C ILE A 175 -16.39 12.72 13.72
N VAL A 176 -15.45 11.81 13.96
CA VAL A 176 -15.12 11.29 15.30
C VAL A 176 -13.89 12.00 15.86
N TRP A 177 -12.91 12.25 15.01
CA TRP A 177 -11.64 12.88 15.36
C TRP A 177 -11.06 13.65 14.18
N GLU A 178 -10.27 14.69 14.45
CA GLU A 178 -9.57 15.47 13.43
C GLU A 178 -8.17 15.86 13.92
N TRP A 179 -7.21 15.89 13.01
CA TRP A 179 -5.87 16.44 13.24
C TRP A 179 -5.42 17.28 12.06
N HIS A 180 -4.88 18.46 12.36
CA HIS A 180 -4.46 19.44 11.38
C HIS A 180 -2.97 19.70 11.53
N LEU A 181 -2.17 19.35 10.51
CA LEU A 181 -0.76 19.74 10.45
C LEU A 181 -0.57 21.25 10.65
N TRP A 182 -1.54 22.05 10.22
CA TRP A 182 -1.51 23.50 10.33
C TRP A 182 -1.39 24.01 11.78
N ASP A 183 -1.80 23.22 12.76
CA ASP A 183 -1.68 23.58 14.19
C ASP A 183 -0.27 23.32 14.74
N HIS A 184 0.56 22.55 14.02
CA HIS A 184 1.89 22.09 14.44
C HIS A 184 3.01 22.70 13.59
N LEU A 185 2.98 24.03 13.44
CA LEU A 185 3.92 24.78 12.59
C LEU A 185 4.92 25.60 13.40
N VAL A 186 6.14 25.69 12.89
CA VAL A 186 7.21 26.59 13.37
C VAL A 186 7.80 27.36 12.19
N GLN A 187 8.51 28.46 12.45
CA GLN A 187 9.38 29.13 11.48
C GLN A 187 10.33 30.10 12.17
N ASP A 188 11.51 30.34 11.60
CA ASP A 188 12.49 31.34 12.06
C ASP A 188 12.75 32.47 11.06
N PHE A 189 11.86 32.66 10.08
CA PHE A 189 11.94 33.69 9.04
C PHE A 189 11.49 35.08 9.52
N ASP A 190 10.30 35.18 10.12
CA ASP A 190 9.68 36.43 10.56
C ASP A 190 9.40 36.41 12.07
N PRO A 191 10.20 37.13 12.88
CA PRO A 191 10.05 37.18 14.34
C PRO A 191 8.79 37.90 14.84
N SER A 192 8.00 38.51 13.96
CA SER A 192 6.73 39.15 14.33
C SER A 192 5.54 38.18 14.37
N LYS A 193 5.71 36.94 13.90
CA LYS A 193 4.62 35.95 13.79
C LYS A 193 4.49 35.10 15.05
N VAL A 194 3.27 34.61 15.29
CA VAL A 194 2.92 33.88 16.52
C VAL A 194 3.66 32.56 16.67
N ASN A 195 3.99 31.91 15.56
CA ASN A 195 4.70 30.64 15.49
C ASN A 195 6.21 30.81 15.25
N TYR A 196 6.77 31.99 15.56
CA TYR A 196 8.21 32.18 15.49
C TYR A 196 8.93 31.34 16.54
N GLY A 197 9.88 30.54 16.11
CA GLY A 197 10.73 29.70 16.96
C GLY A 197 11.96 29.25 16.18
N VAL A 198 13.07 29.00 16.88
CA VAL A 198 14.28 28.48 16.23
C VAL A 198 13.99 27.06 15.77
N VAL A 199 13.88 26.84 14.46
CA VAL A 199 13.40 25.58 13.86
C VAL A 199 14.19 24.36 14.37
N ALA A 200 15.51 24.51 14.53
CA ALA A 200 16.39 23.44 15.04
C ALA A 200 16.07 22.96 16.48
N ASN A 201 15.29 23.73 17.24
CA ASN A 201 14.86 23.38 18.60
C ASN A 201 13.47 22.74 18.66
N HIS A 202 12.80 22.58 17.51
CA HIS A 202 11.40 22.15 17.42
C HIS A 202 11.23 21.01 16.42
N SER A 203 11.80 19.85 16.73
CA SER A 203 11.66 18.64 15.87
C SER A 203 10.23 18.11 15.82
N GLU A 204 9.42 18.45 16.83
CA GLU A 204 8.02 18.10 17.01
C GLU A 204 7.06 18.97 16.15
N LEU A 205 7.56 20.02 15.51
CA LEU A 205 6.82 20.92 14.64
C LEU A 205 7.38 20.92 13.22
N LEU A 206 6.59 21.37 12.24
CA LEU A 206 7.00 21.49 10.85
C LEU A 206 7.35 22.94 10.49
N ASP A 207 8.53 23.16 9.91
CA ASP A 207 8.89 24.47 9.36
C ASP A 207 8.04 24.78 8.12
N ILE A 208 7.17 25.80 8.20
CA ILE A 208 6.35 26.23 7.07
C ILE A 208 7.20 26.70 5.88
N ASN A 209 8.47 27.05 6.09
CA ASN A 209 9.40 27.49 5.03
C ASN A 209 10.26 26.34 4.47
N PHE A 210 10.06 25.10 4.94
CA PHE A 210 10.68 23.93 4.34
C PHE A 210 9.81 23.35 3.23
N TYR A 211 10.25 23.46 1.97
CA TYR A 211 9.47 23.00 0.82
C TYR A 211 10.36 22.54 -0.34
N ALA A 212 9.77 21.74 -1.24
CA ALA A 212 10.40 21.35 -2.49
C ALA A 212 10.09 22.32 -3.65
N GLY A 213 11.04 22.47 -4.57
CA GLY A 213 10.85 23.23 -5.81
C GLY A 213 10.55 24.70 -5.56
N ALA A 214 9.46 25.20 -6.15
CA ALA A 214 9.06 26.61 -6.08
C ALA A 214 8.03 26.92 -4.98
N GLY A 215 7.79 25.99 -4.06
CA GLY A 215 6.79 26.18 -3.01
C GLY A 215 5.37 26.19 -3.56
N LYS A 216 5.01 25.10 -4.25
CA LYS A 216 3.67 24.90 -4.79
C LYS A 216 2.64 24.74 -3.67
N LYS A 217 1.38 25.02 -4.00
CA LYS A 217 0.25 24.88 -3.07
C LYS A 217 0.05 23.48 -2.50
N ASP A 218 0.28 22.43 -3.30
CA ASP A 218 0.36 21.04 -2.82
C ASP A 218 1.72 20.83 -2.13
N TRP A 219 1.80 21.30 -0.89
CA TRP A 219 3.06 21.53 -0.22
C TRP A 219 3.73 20.24 0.27
N LEU A 220 3.00 19.42 1.03
CA LEU A 220 3.53 18.18 1.59
C LEU A 220 3.40 17.01 0.63
N HIS A 221 2.35 17.00 -0.19
CA HIS A 221 2.02 15.89 -1.07
C HIS A 221 2.01 14.55 -0.29
N CYS A 222 1.23 14.47 0.79
CA CYS A 222 1.13 13.24 1.55
C CYS A 222 0.45 12.14 0.72
N ASN A 223 0.93 10.90 0.83
CA ASN A 223 0.55 9.84 -0.11
C ASN A 223 0.22 8.48 0.52
N SER A 224 0.41 8.33 1.83
CA SER A 224 0.02 7.16 2.60
C SER A 224 -0.31 7.58 4.02
N ILE A 225 -1.24 6.82 4.61
CA ILE A 225 -1.66 6.89 5.99
C ILE A 225 -1.85 5.44 6.45
N ASP A 226 -1.43 5.15 7.68
CA ASP A 226 -1.63 3.85 8.31
C ASP A 226 -1.84 4.03 9.82
N TYR A 227 -2.48 3.06 10.46
CA TYR A 227 -2.86 3.10 11.87
C TYR A 227 -2.35 1.87 12.60
N ASN A 228 -1.69 2.08 13.74
CA ASN A 228 -1.28 1.01 14.63
C ASN A 228 -2.19 0.99 15.87
N GLU A 229 -3.01 -0.05 15.98
CA GLU A 229 -3.97 -0.21 17.09
C GLU A 229 -3.30 -0.40 18.45
N ASP A 230 -2.17 -1.14 18.50
CA ASP A 230 -1.46 -1.42 19.75
C ASP A 230 -0.81 -0.16 20.34
N LEU A 231 -0.31 0.72 19.47
CA LEU A 231 0.29 2.00 19.86
C LEU A 231 -0.72 3.15 19.96
N ASP A 232 -1.89 3.01 19.33
CA ASP A 232 -2.85 4.07 19.05
C ASP A 232 -2.19 5.28 18.38
N GLN A 233 -1.44 5.00 17.30
CA GLN A 233 -0.64 5.97 16.55
C GLN A 233 -0.95 5.91 15.06
N ILE A 234 -0.77 7.06 14.39
CA ILE A 234 -0.91 7.19 12.95
C ILE A 234 0.44 7.55 12.34
N VAL A 235 0.78 6.91 11.21
CA VAL A 235 1.91 7.33 10.37
C VAL A 235 1.40 7.95 9.07
N ILE A 236 1.99 9.07 8.67
CA ILE A 236 1.73 9.70 7.36
C ILE A 236 3.04 9.99 6.63
N SER A 237 3.03 9.81 5.31
CA SER A 237 4.22 10.00 4.47
C SER A 237 4.10 11.22 3.57
N SER A 238 5.05 12.15 3.65
CA SER A 238 5.18 13.31 2.76
C SER A 238 6.19 13.03 1.64
N ARG A 239 5.68 12.90 0.41
CA ARG A 239 6.51 12.74 -0.79
C ARG A 239 7.38 13.97 -1.02
N ALA A 240 6.81 15.16 -0.90
CA ALA A 240 7.49 16.40 -1.29
C ALA A 240 8.66 16.73 -0.36
N LEU A 241 8.51 16.47 0.94
CA LEU A 241 9.53 16.77 1.95
C LEU A 241 10.53 15.63 2.14
N SER A 242 10.21 14.44 1.60
CA SER A 242 11.00 13.23 1.79
C SER A 242 11.13 12.85 3.27
N GLU A 243 10.00 12.93 3.97
CA GLU A 243 9.87 12.57 5.38
C GLU A 243 8.56 11.81 5.59
N PHE A 244 8.49 11.03 6.65
CA PHE A 244 7.23 10.59 7.24
C PHE A 244 7.18 11.00 8.71
N TYR A 245 5.96 11.03 9.25
CA TYR A 245 5.65 11.52 10.59
C TYR A 245 4.78 10.51 11.32
N ILE A 246 5.03 10.30 12.61
CA ILE A 246 4.16 9.55 13.51
C ILE A 246 3.52 10.54 14.50
N ILE A 247 2.21 10.41 14.70
CA ILE A 247 1.42 11.26 15.60
C ILE A 247 0.57 10.39 16.55
N ASP A 248 0.17 10.98 17.67
CA ASP A 248 -0.67 10.34 18.69
C ASP A 248 -2.16 10.42 18.31
N HIS A 249 -2.81 9.26 18.12
CA HIS A 249 -4.24 9.20 17.80
C HIS A 249 -5.12 9.10 19.06
N SER A 250 -4.55 8.73 20.22
CA SER A 250 -5.31 8.63 21.48
C SER A 250 -5.85 9.96 22.02
N THR A 251 -5.53 11.06 21.34
CA THR A 251 -5.99 12.40 21.64
C THR A 251 -7.47 12.58 21.30
N THR A 252 -8.15 13.48 22.02
CA THR A 252 -9.37 14.10 21.48
C THR A 252 -9.02 15.12 20.38
N THR A 253 -9.97 15.49 19.50
CA THR A 253 -9.76 16.57 18.50
C THR A 253 -9.22 17.87 19.12
N THR A 254 -9.62 18.19 20.37
CA THR A 254 -9.12 19.39 21.05
C THR A 254 -7.67 19.23 21.51
N GLU A 255 -7.29 18.07 22.02
CA GLU A 255 -5.89 17.79 22.40
C GLU A 255 -4.99 17.68 21.17
N ALA A 256 -5.50 17.10 20.08
CA ALA A 256 -4.82 16.97 18.79
C ALA A 256 -4.43 18.34 18.22
N ALA A 257 -5.17 19.41 18.49
CA ALA A 257 -4.81 20.78 18.06
C ALA A 257 -3.77 21.47 18.98
N THR A 258 -3.19 20.75 19.95
CA THR A 258 -2.28 21.31 20.96
C THR A 258 -1.04 20.43 21.14
N ASN A 259 -0.14 20.85 22.04
CA ASN A 259 1.07 20.13 22.41
C ASN A 259 0.95 19.34 23.72
N SER A 260 -0.27 19.05 24.17
CA SER A 260 -0.54 18.38 25.44
C SER A 260 -1.77 17.48 25.35
N GLY A 261 -1.72 16.35 26.04
CA GLY A 261 -2.77 15.31 26.00
C GLY A 261 -2.33 14.09 25.20
N GLY A 262 -3.23 13.12 25.04
CA GLY A 262 -2.91 11.81 24.49
C GLY A 262 -2.01 10.97 25.42
N ASN A 263 -1.77 9.73 25.02
CA ASN A 263 -0.93 8.76 25.73
C ASN A 263 0.52 9.24 25.84
N SER A 264 1.00 9.96 24.83
CA SER A 264 2.37 10.50 24.78
C SER A 264 2.51 11.82 25.55
N GLY A 265 1.39 12.43 25.97
CA GLY A 265 1.38 13.75 26.61
C GLY A 265 1.83 14.89 25.69
N LYS A 266 1.81 14.69 24.37
CA LYS A 266 2.27 15.62 23.33
C LYS A 266 1.14 16.24 22.49
N GLY A 267 -0.12 15.92 22.79
CA GLY A 267 -1.23 16.35 21.93
C GLY A 267 -1.01 15.84 20.50
N GLY A 268 -1.22 16.70 19.50
CA GLY A 268 -0.98 16.36 18.09
C GLY A 268 0.41 16.70 17.56
N ASP A 269 1.35 17.15 18.40
CA ASP A 269 2.72 17.39 17.96
C ASP A 269 3.35 16.09 17.41
N ILE A 270 4.29 16.22 16.48
CA ILE A 270 4.94 15.09 15.83
C ILE A 270 5.77 14.32 16.89
N LEU A 271 5.43 13.05 17.10
CA LEU A 271 6.14 12.19 18.03
C LEU A 271 7.49 11.74 17.44
N TYR A 272 7.50 11.46 16.15
CA TYR A 272 8.66 10.98 15.43
C TYR A 272 8.61 11.41 13.97
N ARG A 273 9.76 11.77 13.40
CA ARG A 273 9.92 12.06 11.96
C ARG A 273 11.23 11.54 11.43
N TRP A 274 11.23 11.02 10.21
CA TRP A 274 12.44 10.44 9.61
C TRP A 274 12.48 10.59 8.09
N GLY A 275 13.69 10.75 7.56
CA GLY A 275 13.96 10.76 6.13
C GLY A 275 14.79 11.93 5.63
N ASN A 276 14.52 13.14 6.11
CA ASN A 276 15.21 14.35 5.67
C ASN A 276 15.37 15.35 6.82
N PRO A 277 16.41 15.20 7.66
CA PRO A 277 16.53 15.98 8.88
C PRO A 277 16.74 17.48 8.62
N ALA A 278 17.13 17.86 7.40
CA ALA A 278 17.26 19.26 7.00
C ALA A 278 15.92 20.02 7.12
N GLY A 279 14.78 19.31 7.13
CA GLY A 279 13.45 19.88 7.33
C GLY A 279 13.18 20.47 8.71
N TYR A 280 14.06 20.23 9.66
CA TYR A 280 14.06 20.86 10.99
C TYR A 280 15.48 21.33 11.36
N ASN A 281 16.20 21.85 10.35
CA ASN A 281 17.55 22.42 10.49
C ASN A 281 18.55 21.51 11.22
N SER A 282 18.39 20.20 11.05
CA SER A 282 19.26 19.18 11.64
C SER A 282 19.92 18.36 10.52
N GLY A 283 21.22 18.11 10.60
CA GLY A 283 21.94 17.42 9.52
C GLY A 283 22.03 18.21 8.20
N THR A 284 22.40 17.49 7.15
CA THR A 284 22.77 18.00 5.83
C THR A 284 22.16 17.15 4.72
N THR A 285 22.41 17.50 3.46
CA THR A 285 22.01 16.67 2.31
C THR A 285 22.61 15.26 2.34
N ALA A 286 23.72 15.03 3.05
CA ALA A 286 24.31 13.71 3.23
C ALA A 286 23.54 12.83 4.24
N ASP A 287 22.71 13.44 5.09
CA ASP A 287 21.92 12.77 6.11
C ASP A 287 20.53 12.37 5.60
N GLN A 288 20.10 12.89 4.44
CA GLN A 288 18.85 12.52 3.81
C GLN A 288 18.85 11.04 3.38
N LYS A 289 17.81 10.31 3.78
CA LYS A 289 17.60 8.87 3.54
C LYS A 289 16.46 8.60 2.56
N LEU A 290 15.43 9.44 2.59
CA LEU A 290 14.25 9.28 1.75
C LEU A 290 14.26 10.24 0.57
N PHE A 291 13.65 9.81 -0.53
CA PHE A 291 13.68 10.54 -1.80
C PHE A 291 12.33 10.37 -2.52
N GLY A 292 11.29 10.99 -1.96
CA GLY A 292 9.93 10.97 -2.50
C GLY A 292 9.21 9.63 -2.34
N GLN A 293 9.36 8.99 -1.18
CA GLN A 293 8.82 7.69 -0.81
C GLN A 293 7.29 7.60 -0.83
N HIS A 294 6.76 6.38 -0.92
CA HIS A 294 5.34 6.03 -0.84
C HIS A 294 5.13 4.84 0.11
N ASN A 295 3.86 4.66 0.52
CA ASN A 295 3.37 3.48 1.24
C ASN A 295 4.19 3.18 2.50
N VAL A 296 4.39 4.20 3.34
CA VAL A 296 4.91 4.00 4.69
C VAL A 296 3.80 3.40 5.54
N HIS A 297 4.04 2.25 6.15
CA HIS A 297 3.08 1.51 6.97
C HIS A 297 3.81 0.61 7.97
N TRP A 298 3.12 0.20 9.04
CA TRP A 298 3.60 -0.84 9.94
C TRP A 298 3.42 -2.22 9.29
N ILE A 299 4.40 -3.09 9.50
CA ILE A 299 4.27 -4.50 9.17
C ILE A 299 3.43 -5.18 10.25
N ASP A 300 2.45 -5.98 9.85
CA ASP A 300 1.62 -6.79 10.76
C ASP A 300 2.50 -7.55 11.77
N GLU A 301 2.15 -7.43 13.05
CA GLU A 301 2.89 -8.03 14.18
C GLU A 301 3.11 -9.55 14.04
N ASN A 302 2.25 -10.24 13.27
CA ASN A 302 2.35 -11.68 13.06
C ASN A 302 3.29 -12.07 11.92
N PHE A 303 3.84 -11.12 11.16
CA PHE A 303 4.73 -11.38 10.04
C PHE A 303 6.21 -11.21 10.46
N GLU A 304 7.11 -11.70 9.61
CA GLU A 304 8.53 -11.38 9.75
C GLU A 304 8.71 -9.85 9.73
N ASP A 305 9.56 -9.30 10.60
CA ASP A 305 9.71 -7.86 10.79
C ASP A 305 8.45 -7.12 11.31
N GLY A 306 7.49 -7.84 11.91
CA GLY A 306 6.30 -7.27 12.56
C GLY A 306 6.61 -6.12 13.53
N GLY A 307 5.74 -5.10 13.52
CA GLY A 307 5.87 -3.88 14.32
C GLY A 307 6.88 -2.87 13.78
N LYS A 308 7.71 -3.24 12.80
CA LYS A 308 8.61 -2.29 12.09
C LYS A 308 7.86 -1.54 11.00
N LEU A 309 8.43 -0.43 10.55
CA LEU A 309 7.93 0.32 9.41
C LEU A 309 8.55 -0.19 8.10
N MET A 310 7.72 -0.38 7.08
CA MET A 310 8.12 -0.65 5.70
C MET A 310 7.73 0.53 4.80
N LEU A 311 8.54 0.82 3.79
CA LEU A 311 8.23 1.83 2.79
C LEU A 311 8.83 1.53 1.41
N PHE A 312 8.26 2.15 0.39
CA PHE A 312 8.82 2.20 -0.96
C PHE A 312 9.53 3.54 -1.18
N ASN A 313 10.85 3.55 -1.27
CA ASN A 313 11.66 4.75 -1.49
C ASN A 313 11.91 4.94 -3.00
N ASN A 314 11.13 5.81 -3.62
CA ASN A 314 11.13 6.01 -5.07
C ASN A 314 12.50 6.41 -5.63
N GLY A 315 13.31 7.14 -4.84
CA GLY A 315 14.67 7.50 -5.25
C GLY A 315 14.74 8.71 -6.17
N GLN A 316 13.87 9.71 -5.99
CA GLN A 316 13.92 10.95 -6.74
C GLN A 316 15.32 11.58 -6.67
N GLY A 317 15.97 11.76 -7.82
CA GLY A 317 17.35 12.25 -7.92
C GLY A 317 18.44 11.17 -7.72
N ARG A 318 18.14 10.04 -7.08
CA ARG A 318 19.05 8.88 -7.00
C ARG A 318 19.05 8.03 -8.28
N GLY A 319 17.91 7.95 -8.97
CA GLY A 319 17.75 7.19 -10.21
C GLY A 319 17.53 5.69 -10.05
N PHE A 320 17.23 5.23 -8.83
CA PHE A 320 16.82 3.85 -8.52
C PHE A 320 15.94 3.83 -7.28
N SER A 321 15.02 2.86 -7.23
CA SER A 321 14.12 2.67 -6.08
C SER A 321 14.66 1.62 -5.10
N SER A 322 14.26 1.74 -3.84
CA SER A 322 14.53 0.75 -2.79
C SER A 322 13.25 0.45 -2.00
N ILE A 323 13.17 -0.75 -1.42
CA ILE A 323 12.22 -1.04 -0.34
C ILE A 323 13.03 -1.03 0.93
N ASP A 324 12.58 -0.29 1.93
CA ASP A 324 13.34 -0.06 3.15
C ASP A 324 12.49 -0.46 4.37
N ILE A 325 13.12 -1.13 5.34
CA ILE A 325 12.52 -1.45 6.64
C ILE A 325 13.34 -0.82 7.75
N LEU A 326 12.68 -0.20 8.71
CA LEU A 326 13.32 0.42 9.87
C LEU A 326 12.44 0.29 11.11
N SER A 327 13.08 0.25 12.28
CA SER A 327 12.41 0.40 13.58
C SER A 327 12.75 1.77 14.18
N PRO A 328 11.76 2.62 14.47
CA PRO A 328 11.98 3.84 15.24
C PRO A 328 12.52 3.50 16.64
N PRO A 329 13.67 4.06 17.06
CA PRO A 329 14.21 3.78 18.39
C PRO A 329 13.38 4.49 19.47
N THR A 330 13.03 3.73 20.51
CA THR A 330 12.32 4.22 21.70
C THR A 330 13.15 4.06 22.97
N ASP A 331 12.82 4.86 24.00
CA ASP A 331 13.43 4.74 25.31
C ASP A 331 12.72 3.68 26.19
N VAL A 332 13.01 3.66 27.49
CA VAL A 332 12.44 2.67 28.43
C VAL A 332 10.94 2.87 28.72
N ASN A 333 10.36 4.00 28.31
CA ASN A 333 8.94 4.32 28.43
C ASN A 333 8.23 4.28 27.07
N ASP A 334 8.88 3.71 26.05
CA ASP A 334 8.39 3.66 24.67
C ASP A 334 8.27 5.04 23.98
N ASP A 335 8.95 6.06 24.53
CA ASP A 335 8.99 7.39 23.92
C ASP A 335 10.09 7.46 22.83
N TYR A 336 9.77 8.06 21.68
CA TYR A 336 10.77 8.35 20.66
C TYR A 336 11.72 9.47 21.11
N PHE A 337 13.00 9.34 20.77
CA PHE A 337 14.02 10.30 21.21
C PHE A 337 14.97 10.71 20.09
N LEU A 338 15.52 11.92 20.23
CA LEU A 338 16.59 12.43 19.36
C LEU A 338 17.95 11.89 19.81
N SER A 339 18.75 11.46 18.85
CA SER A 339 20.19 11.22 19.01
C SER A 339 20.95 12.23 18.15
N ALA A 340 21.76 13.07 18.80
CA ALA A 340 22.50 14.16 18.14
C ALA A 340 21.59 15.10 17.30
N ASN A 341 20.46 15.51 17.89
CA ASN A 341 19.44 16.38 17.29
C ASN A 341 18.69 15.79 16.08
N THR A 342 18.80 14.49 15.81
CA THR A 342 18.01 13.81 14.77
C THR A 342 17.36 12.56 15.32
N PHE A 343 16.19 12.19 14.80
CA PHE A 343 15.61 10.88 15.07
C PHE A 343 16.40 9.80 14.33
N GLY A 344 16.75 8.73 15.05
CA GLY A 344 17.31 7.52 14.44
C GLY A 344 16.23 6.66 13.75
N PRO A 345 16.59 5.53 13.15
CA PRO A 345 17.95 5.00 13.07
C PRO A 345 18.75 5.71 11.97
N SER A 346 20.09 5.71 12.09
CA SER A 346 20.96 6.34 11.08
C SER A 346 20.99 5.57 9.75
N ASN A 347 20.66 4.28 9.79
CA ASN A 347 20.54 3.39 8.64
C ASN A 347 19.28 2.55 8.82
N VAL A 348 18.70 2.15 7.69
CA VAL A 348 17.61 1.16 7.65
C VAL A 348 18.14 -0.20 8.10
N GLU A 349 17.27 -1.03 8.66
CA GLU A 349 17.63 -2.38 9.11
C GLU A 349 17.74 -3.37 7.96
N TRP A 350 16.85 -3.20 6.98
CA TRP A 350 16.84 -3.99 5.76
C TRP A 350 16.53 -3.09 4.57
N THR A 351 17.13 -3.42 3.42
CA THR A 351 16.84 -2.75 2.16
C THR A 351 16.92 -3.73 1.02
N TYR A 352 15.96 -3.64 0.09
CA TYR A 352 16.04 -4.29 -1.20
C TYR A 352 16.25 -3.25 -2.30
N THR A 353 17.20 -3.53 -3.19
CA THR A 353 17.40 -2.84 -4.46
C THR A 353 17.64 -3.89 -5.54
N ASP A 354 17.27 -3.61 -6.79
CA ASP A 354 17.63 -4.54 -7.87
C ASP A 354 19.15 -4.57 -8.03
N PRO A 355 19.78 -5.76 -8.20
CA PRO A 355 21.22 -5.88 -8.40
C PRO A 355 21.77 -5.03 -9.55
N ASN A 356 20.91 -4.71 -10.54
CA ASN A 356 21.17 -3.66 -11.52
C ASN A 356 20.18 -2.51 -11.25
N PRO A 357 20.59 -1.44 -10.55
CA PRO A 357 19.66 -0.41 -10.07
C PRO A 357 18.77 0.23 -11.15
N THR A 358 19.24 0.29 -12.40
CA THR A 358 18.47 0.83 -13.53
C THR A 358 17.31 -0.07 -13.98
N ASN A 359 17.27 -1.33 -13.55
CA ASN A 359 16.18 -2.26 -13.86
C ASN A 359 14.95 -2.07 -12.96
N PHE A 360 15.10 -1.29 -11.87
CA PHE A 360 14.03 -1.02 -10.92
C PHE A 360 14.09 0.44 -10.46
N TYR A 361 13.33 1.28 -11.15
CA TYR A 361 13.19 2.68 -10.80
C TYR A 361 11.78 3.18 -11.08
N ALA A 362 10.97 3.28 -10.04
CA ALA A 362 9.64 3.85 -10.08
C ALA A 362 9.67 5.27 -9.49
N SER A 363 9.62 6.29 -10.35
CA SER A 363 9.77 7.70 -9.93
C SER A 363 8.59 8.29 -9.12
N PHE A 364 7.47 7.56 -9.05
CA PHE A 364 6.25 7.94 -8.35
C PHE A 364 5.40 6.70 -8.03
N ILE A 365 4.36 6.88 -7.20
CA ILE A 365 3.45 5.81 -6.72
C ILE A 365 4.25 4.61 -6.19
N SER A 366 3.70 3.40 -6.25
CA SER A 366 4.34 2.16 -5.82
C SER A 366 4.12 1.85 -4.34
N GLY A 367 4.42 0.60 -3.98
CA GLY A 367 4.24 0.09 -2.62
C GLY A 367 4.93 -1.26 -2.44
N ALA A 368 5.01 -1.70 -1.20
CA ALA A 368 5.53 -3.01 -0.84
C ALA A 368 4.73 -3.57 0.34
N GLN A 369 4.73 -4.89 0.48
CA GLN A 369 4.04 -5.58 1.55
C GLN A 369 4.85 -6.80 1.95
N ARG A 370 5.14 -6.95 3.25
CA ARG A 370 5.65 -8.20 3.78
C ARG A 370 4.54 -9.24 3.83
N LEU A 371 4.83 -10.46 3.40
CA LEU A 371 3.88 -11.57 3.31
C LEU A 371 4.08 -12.56 4.48
N PRO A 372 3.06 -13.37 4.83
CA PRO A 372 3.13 -14.30 5.97
C PRO A 372 4.26 -15.33 5.92
N ASN A 373 4.77 -15.68 4.73
CA ASN A 373 5.89 -16.61 4.57
C ASN A 373 7.27 -15.94 4.65
N GLY A 374 7.33 -14.65 4.97
CA GLY A 374 8.57 -13.86 5.03
C GLY A 374 8.95 -13.19 3.70
N ASN A 375 8.31 -13.54 2.58
CA ASN A 375 8.57 -12.91 1.29
C ASN A 375 8.06 -11.48 1.24
N THR A 376 8.58 -10.66 0.31
CA THR A 376 8.12 -9.29 0.10
C THR A 376 7.46 -9.16 -1.27
N LEU A 377 6.19 -8.76 -1.30
CA LEU A 377 5.50 -8.33 -2.52
C LEU A 377 5.85 -6.87 -2.80
N ILE A 378 6.19 -6.57 -4.05
CA ILE A 378 6.60 -5.24 -4.49
C ILE A 378 5.75 -4.84 -5.70
N CYS A 379 5.14 -3.66 -5.62
CA CYS A 379 4.44 -3.03 -6.72
C CYS A 379 5.33 -1.94 -7.31
N ASP A 380 5.97 -2.19 -8.45
CA ASP A 380 6.48 -1.12 -9.32
C ASP A 380 5.27 -0.48 -10.02
N GLY A 381 4.70 0.52 -9.34
CA GLY A 381 3.45 1.12 -9.73
C GLY A 381 3.57 1.91 -11.03
N ALA A 382 4.72 2.57 -11.26
CA ALA A 382 4.98 3.35 -12.47
C ALA A 382 4.94 2.49 -13.74
N HIS A 383 5.29 1.20 -13.63
CA HIS A 383 5.32 0.24 -14.74
C HIS A 383 4.24 -0.84 -14.65
N GLY A 384 3.30 -0.72 -13.70
CA GLY A 384 2.25 -1.73 -13.47
C GLY A 384 2.82 -3.14 -13.33
N THR A 385 4.00 -3.28 -12.73
CA THR A 385 4.72 -4.54 -12.59
C THR A 385 4.74 -4.93 -11.12
N PHE A 386 4.23 -6.12 -10.83
CA PHE A 386 4.18 -6.67 -9.48
C PHE A 386 5.13 -7.85 -9.42
N PHE A 387 5.94 -7.95 -8.37
CA PHE A 387 6.83 -9.08 -8.19
C PHE A 387 7.02 -9.40 -6.72
N GLU A 388 7.33 -10.65 -6.45
CA GLU A 388 7.59 -11.15 -5.10
C GLU A 388 9.04 -11.61 -5.02
N ILE A 389 9.73 -11.23 -3.95
CA ILE A 389 11.08 -11.69 -3.63
C ILE A 389 11.05 -12.55 -2.37
N ASP A 390 11.89 -13.58 -2.36
CA ASP A 390 12.16 -14.36 -1.16
C ASP A 390 13.22 -13.70 -0.25
N SER A 391 13.53 -14.34 0.87
CA SER A 391 14.55 -13.89 1.84
C SER A 391 15.99 -13.83 1.28
N THR A 392 16.22 -14.31 0.06
CA THR A 392 17.51 -14.24 -0.64
C THR A 392 17.52 -13.18 -1.74
N ASP A 393 16.52 -12.30 -1.77
CA ASP A 393 16.27 -11.30 -2.81
C ASP A 393 16.03 -11.89 -4.21
N THR A 394 15.70 -13.19 -4.28
CA THR A 394 15.39 -13.86 -5.54
C THR A 394 13.92 -13.61 -5.87
N LYS A 395 13.65 -13.10 -7.08
CA LYS A 395 12.28 -12.99 -7.59
C LYS A 395 11.71 -14.40 -7.75
N VAL A 396 10.58 -14.68 -7.12
CA VAL A 396 9.87 -15.98 -7.17
C VAL A 396 8.51 -15.87 -7.87
N TRP A 397 7.95 -14.66 -7.95
CA TRP A 397 6.72 -14.38 -8.69
C TRP A 397 6.81 -13.05 -9.42
N LYS A 398 6.22 -12.96 -10.62
CA LYS A 398 6.16 -11.73 -11.41
C LYS A 398 4.92 -11.68 -12.29
N TYR A 399 4.20 -10.57 -12.21
CA TYR A 399 3.03 -10.26 -13.02
C TYR A 399 3.12 -8.83 -13.56
N ILE A 400 2.63 -8.62 -14.77
CA ILE A 400 2.50 -7.28 -15.37
C ILE A 400 1.02 -7.02 -15.66
N ASN A 401 0.48 -5.95 -15.07
CA ASN A 401 -0.89 -5.51 -15.27
C ASN A 401 -1.21 -5.33 -16.76
N PRO A 402 -2.20 -6.06 -17.31
CA PRO A 402 -2.56 -5.98 -18.72
C PRO A 402 -3.52 -4.84 -19.06
N VAL A 403 -3.95 -4.02 -18.11
CA VAL A 403 -5.01 -3.02 -18.33
C VAL A 403 -4.42 -1.62 -18.55
N VAL A 404 -4.81 -0.98 -19.66
CA VAL A 404 -4.51 0.42 -19.98
C VAL A 404 -5.81 1.16 -20.22
N ASN A 405 -6.09 2.22 -19.45
CA ASN A 405 -7.32 3.02 -19.58
C ASN A 405 -8.61 2.18 -19.61
N SER A 406 -8.76 1.24 -18.68
CA SER A 406 -9.88 0.28 -18.62
C SER A 406 -10.00 -0.70 -19.81
N VAL A 407 -8.98 -0.79 -20.66
CA VAL A 407 -8.94 -1.73 -21.79
C VAL A 407 -7.83 -2.75 -21.55
N PRO A 408 -8.17 -4.06 -21.47
CA PRO A 408 -7.15 -5.11 -21.44
C PRO A 408 -6.37 -5.20 -22.76
N LEU A 409 -5.06 -5.33 -22.66
CA LEU A 409 -4.15 -5.54 -23.78
C LEU A 409 -4.18 -7.00 -24.24
N ALA A 410 -3.94 -7.21 -25.53
CA ALA A 410 -3.66 -8.55 -26.04
C ALA A 410 -2.18 -8.90 -25.89
N GLN A 411 -1.87 -10.19 -25.71
CA GLN A 411 -0.47 -10.63 -25.73
C GLN A 411 0.24 -10.20 -27.02
N GLY A 412 1.53 -9.88 -26.90
CA GLY A 412 2.33 -9.35 -28.00
C GLY A 412 2.09 -7.87 -28.33
N ASN A 413 1.12 -7.20 -27.70
CA ASN A 413 1.00 -5.75 -27.77
C ASN A 413 2.01 -5.09 -26.83
N ASN A 414 2.61 -3.99 -27.29
CA ASN A 414 3.46 -3.15 -26.46
C ASN A 414 2.61 -2.35 -25.48
N ILE A 415 3.10 -2.21 -24.25
CA ILE A 415 2.53 -1.29 -23.26
C ILE A 415 3.00 0.13 -23.64
N PRO A 416 2.08 1.10 -23.84
CA PRO A 416 2.48 2.46 -24.17
C PRO A 416 3.32 3.10 -23.06
N THR A 417 4.36 3.84 -23.43
CA THR A 417 5.21 4.58 -22.48
C THR A 417 4.61 5.94 -22.14
N THR A 418 4.79 6.39 -20.91
CA THR A 418 4.47 7.74 -20.44
C THR A 418 5.75 8.47 -20.03
N ASN A 419 5.65 9.73 -19.60
CA ASN A 419 6.83 10.51 -19.18
C ASN A 419 7.56 9.89 -17.97
N ASN A 420 6.83 9.18 -17.10
CA ASN A 420 7.35 8.73 -15.80
C ASN A 420 7.27 7.20 -15.61
N GLY A 421 6.92 6.45 -16.66
CA GLY A 421 6.70 5.00 -16.58
C GLY A 421 5.91 4.49 -17.80
N TRP A 422 4.92 3.64 -17.56
CA TRP A 422 4.05 3.06 -18.59
C TRP A 422 2.57 3.42 -18.38
N ALA A 423 1.74 3.17 -19.38
CA ALA A 423 0.32 3.53 -19.37
C ALA A 423 -0.57 2.54 -18.60
N ASN A 424 -0.02 1.42 -18.14
CA ASN A 424 -0.68 0.43 -17.26
C ASN A 424 -0.34 0.67 -15.78
N SER A 425 0.06 1.89 -15.42
CA SER A 425 0.46 2.25 -14.06
C SER A 425 -0.61 1.89 -13.03
N THR A 426 -0.19 1.44 -11.85
CA THR A 426 -1.07 1.02 -10.76
C THR A 426 -0.55 1.60 -9.46
N PHE A 427 -1.39 2.26 -8.66
CA PHE A 427 -0.93 2.95 -7.46
C PHE A 427 -0.16 2.03 -6.49
N ARG A 428 -0.81 0.93 -6.08
CA ARG A 428 -0.26 -0.14 -5.25
C ARG A 428 -0.99 -1.46 -5.53
N CYS A 429 -0.44 -2.58 -5.05
CA CYS A 429 -1.14 -3.85 -4.99
C CYS A 429 -0.95 -4.48 -3.61
N THR A 430 -1.88 -5.33 -3.21
CA THR A 430 -1.90 -6.00 -1.90
C THR A 430 -2.27 -7.46 -2.11
N ARG A 431 -1.60 -8.38 -1.43
CA ARG A 431 -1.91 -9.81 -1.45
C ARG A 431 -2.53 -10.24 -0.14
N TYR A 432 -3.69 -10.88 -0.25
CA TYR A 432 -4.44 -11.44 0.86
C TYR A 432 -4.26 -12.94 0.89
N SER A 433 -4.05 -13.50 2.09
CA SER A 433 -3.97 -14.93 2.34
C SER A 433 -5.24 -15.66 1.88
N LEU A 434 -5.12 -16.94 1.52
CA LEU A 434 -6.26 -17.76 1.09
C LEU A 434 -7.37 -17.89 2.15
N ASP A 435 -7.03 -17.72 3.43
CA ASP A 435 -7.91 -17.80 4.59
C ASP A 435 -8.41 -16.43 5.09
N TYR A 436 -8.10 -15.34 4.38
CA TYR A 436 -8.58 -14.01 4.75
C TYR A 436 -10.11 -13.97 4.82
N SER A 437 -10.65 -13.38 5.88
CA SER A 437 -12.06 -13.50 6.25
C SER A 437 -13.03 -12.98 5.17
N ALA A 438 -12.58 -12.00 4.37
CA ALA A 438 -13.33 -11.44 3.24
C ALA A 438 -13.78 -12.50 2.23
N PHE A 439 -13.09 -13.65 2.17
CA PHE A 439 -13.35 -14.72 1.23
C PHE A 439 -14.34 -15.78 1.74
N ILE A 440 -14.74 -15.72 3.01
CA ILE A 440 -15.67 -16.69 3.59
C ILE A 440 -17.02 -16.62 2.86
N GLY A 441 -17.44 -17.76 2.31
CA GLY A 441 -18.71 -17.88 1.59
C GLY A 441 -18.69 -17.31 0.17
N GLN A 442 -17.55 -16.80 -0.31
CA GLN A 442 -17.42 -16.26 -1.66
C GLN A 442 -16.99 -17.32 -2.68
N ASN A 443 -17.35 -17.10 -3.94
CA ASN A 443 -16.84 -17.91 -5.04
C ASN A 443 -15.48 -17.40 -5.49
N LEU A 444 -14.42 -18.17 -5.18
CA LEU A 444 -13.04 -17.86 -5.56
C LEU A 444 -12.55 -18.66 -6.77
N THR A 445 -13.46 -19.29 -7.52
CA THR A 445 -13.09 -20.07 -8.71
C THR A 445 -12.46 -19.14 -9.74
N PRO A 446 -11.19 -19.35 -10.12
CA PRO A 446 -10.54 -18.49 -11.10
C PRO A 446 -11.21 -18.59 -12.47
N GLY A 447 -11.56 -17.45 -13.02
CA GLY A 447 -12.09 -17.26 -14.35
C GLY A 447 -10.99 -17.18 -15.43
N PRO A 448 -11.29 -16.53 -16.58
CA PRO A 448 -10.28 -16.29 -17.61
C PRO A 448 -9.20 -15.31 -17.14
N PHE A 449 -8.10 -15.27 -17.87
CA PHE A 449 -7.09 -14.21 -17.74
C PHE A 449 -7.67 -12.84 -18.08
N ILE A 450 -7.08 -11.77 -17.54
CA ILE A 450 -7.50 -10.39 -17.84
C ILE A 450 -7.02 -9.99 -19.23
N GLU A 451 -5.77 -10.33 -19.59
CA GLU A 451 -5.23 -10.08 -20.93
C GLU A 451 -5.99 -10.83 -22.03
N LEU A 452 -6.05 -10.23 -23.21
CA LEU A 452 -6.64 -10.84 -24.38
C LEU A 452 -5.63 -11.78 -25.05
N ASN A 453 -6.12 -12.91 -25.59
CA ASN A 453 -5.28 -13.94 -26.21
C ASN A 453 -4.11 -14.39 -25.30
N PRO A 454 -4.39 -14.84 -24.05
CA PRO A 454 -3.34 -15.27 -23.14
C PRO A 454 -2.53 -16.42 -23.74
N LEU A 455 -1.24 -16.49 -23.41
CA LEU A 455 -0.43 -17.63 -23.77
C LEU A 455 -0.93 -18.87 -23.01
N PRO A 456 -0.87 -20.07 -23.63
CA PRO A 456 -1.22 -21.30 -22.93
C PRO A 456 -0.40 -21.45 -21.64
N SER A 457 -1.09 -21.61 -20.51
CA SER A 457 -0.47 -21.78 -19.20
C SER A 457 -1.06 -23.02 -18.52
N ASN A 458 -0.18 -23.86 -17.97
CA ASN A 458 -0.54 -24.97 -17.09
C ASN A 458 -0.44 -24.58 -15.61
N CYS A 459 -0.35 -23.28 -15.31
CA CYS A 459 -0.29 -22.79 -13.94
C CYS A 459 -1.53 -23.21 -13.15
N GLN A 460 -1.29 -23.69 -11.94
CA GLN A 460 -2.33 -23.97 -10.97
C GLN A 460 -1.86 -23.44 -9.61
N MET A 461 -2.61 -22.50 -9.05
CA MET A 461 -2.51 -22.17 -7.63
C MET A 461 -3.33 -23.20 -6.87
N LEU A 462 -2.71 -23.92 -5.94
CA LEU A 462 -3.41 -24.92 -5.15
C LEU A 462 -4.32 -24.19 -4.17
N SER A 463 -5.63 -24.22 -4.42
CA SER A 463 -6.60 -23.73 -3.44
C SER A 463 -6.62 -24.68 -2.23
N GLY A 464 -6.97 -24.21 -1.02
CA GLY A 464 -7.11 -25.08 0.16
C GLY A 464 -8.10 -26.25 -0.02
N ILE A 465 -8.96 -26.19 -1.04
CA ILE A 465 -9.84 -27.30 -1.43
C ILE A 465 -9.03 -28.44 -2.08
N ASP A 466 -7.96 -28.13 -2.81
CA ASP A 466 -7.05 -29.12 -3.42
C ASP A 466 -6.12 -29.77 -2.40
N GLU A 467 -5.80 -29.15 -1.26
CA GLU A 467 -5.09 -29.85 -0.18
C GLU A 467 -5.90 -31.04 0.35
N SER A 468 -7.24 -30.90 0.42
CA SER A 468 -8.11 -32.02 0.79
C SER A 468 -8.12 -33.14 -0.27
N GLN A 469 -7.98 -32.79 -1.55
CA GLN A 469 -7.90 -33.73 -2.68
C GLN A 469 -6.52 -34.39 -2.80
N ILE A 470 -5.44 -33.66 -2.52
CA ILE A 470 -4.07 -34.19 -2.47
C ILE A 470 -3.91 -35.10 -1.24
N SER A 471 -4.60 -34.80 -0.13
CA SER A 471 -4.65 -35.69 1.05
C SER A 471 -5.35 -37.04 0.79
N ASN A 472 -6.01 -37.20 -0.35
CA ASN A 472 -6.62 -38.44 -0.83
C ASN A 472 -5.72 -39.24 -1.79
N GLN A 473 -4.48 -38.82 -2.05
CA GLN A 473 -3.50 -39.72 -2.65
C GLN A 473 -3.09 -40.81 -1.64
N ASN A 474 -2.90 -42.03 -2.14
CA ASN A 474 -2.54 -43.26 -1.42
C ASN A 474 -1.51 -43.03 -0.30
N ARG A 475 -1.97 -42.70 0.90
CA ARG A 475 -1.14 -42.55 2.10
C ARG A 475 -1.48 -43.66 3.07
N SER A 476 -0.46 -44.34 3.56
CA SER A 476 -0.60 -45.40 4.55
C SER A 476 -0.36 -44.83 5.94
N LEU A 477 -1.28 -45.10 6.87
CA LEU A 477 -1.11 -44.69 8.26
C LEU A 477 0.07 -45.47 8.89
N LEU A 478 1.09 -44.76 9.35
CA LEU A 478 2.22 -45.37 10.06
C LEU A 478 1.89 -45.58 11.54
N TYR A 479 1.44 -44.53 12.24
CA TYR A 479 1.07 -44.57 13.66
C TYR A 479 0.27 -43.34 14.07
N ILE A 480 -0.37 -43.41 15.24
CA ILE A 480 -1.12 -42.30 15.85
C ILE A 480 -0.37 -41.86 17.11
N THR A 481 -0.27 -40.56 17.35
CA THR A 481 0.29 -40.00 18.60
C THR A 481 -0.71 -39.13 19.33
N ASP A 482 -0.52 -38.99 20.64
CA ASP A 482 -1.14 -37.92 21.42
C ASP A 482 -0.35 -36.60 21.32
N ILE A 483 -0.84 -35.57 22.00
CA ILE A 483 -0.20 -34.24 22.06
C ILE A 483 1.21 -34.26 22.68
N LEU A 484 1.57 -35.33 23.41
CA LEU A 484 2.89 -35.51 24.00
C LEU A 484 3.81 -36.35 23.09
N GLY A 485 3.40 -36.63 21.86
CA GLY A 485 4.18 -37.42 20.89
C GLY A 485 4.24 -38.92 21.20
N ARG A 486 3.47 -39.42 22.15
CA ARG A 486 3.47 -40.85 22.53
C ARG A 486 2.63 -41.63 21.53
N LYS A 487 3.16 -42.74 21.00
CA LYS A 487 2.41 -43.64 20.12
C LYS A 487 1.26 -44.28 20.90
N ILE A 488 0.04 -44.10 20.41
CA ILE A 488 -1.18 -44.61 21.04
C ILE A 488 -2.11 -45.24 20.00
N THR A 489 -3.07 -46.03 20.47
CA THR A 489 -4.22 -46.44 19.67
C THR A 489 -5.31 -45.36 19.72
N LYS A 490 -6.19 -45.33 18.71
CA LYS A 490 -7.33 -44.41 18.62
C LYS A 490 -8.11 -44.33 19.94
N LYS A 491 -8.27 -43.12 20.48
CA LYS A 491 -8.96 -42.82 21.75
C LYS A 491 -9.94 -41.65 21.56
N CYS A 492 -11.17 -41.82 22.04
CA CYS A 492 -12.19 -40.76 21.98
C CYS A 492 -11.90 -39.64 23.00
N ASN A 493 -12.43 -38.45 22.74
CA ASN A 493 -12.31 -37.26 23.59
C ASN A 493 -10.85 -36.92 23.90
N THR A 494 -9.94 -37.14 22.95
CA THR A 494 -8.51 -36.84 23.05
C THR A 494 -8.04 -36.32 21.69
N PRO A 495 -7.22 -35.26 21.61
CA PRO A 495 -6.60 -34.84 20.37
C PRO A 495 -5.60 -35.90 19.89
N LEU A 496 -5.74 -36.31 18.63
CA LEU A 496 -4.91 -37.33 17.99
C LEU A 496 -4.20 -36.74 16.77
N PHE A 497 -2.98 -37.18 16.54
CA PHE A 497 -2.20 -36.88 15.35
C PHE A 497 -1.92 -38.18 14.60
N TYR A 498 -2.40 -38.27 13.36
CA TYR A 498 -2.21 -39.42 12.48
C TYR A 498 -1.03 -39.14 11.57
N ILE A 499 0.02 -39.97 11.67
CA ILE A 499 1.27 -39.79 10.91
C ILE A 499 1.28 -40.75 9.73
N TYR A 500 1.46 -40.22 8.52
CA TYR A 500 1.43 -41.00 7.28
C TYR A 500 2.82 -41.20 6.67
N ASP A 501 2.94 -42.21 5.81
CA ASP A 501 4.17 -42.60 5.11
C ASP A 501 4.74 -41.52 4.18
N ASN A 502 3.90 -40.63 3.67
CA ASN A 502 4.30 -39.49 2.85
C ASN A 502 4.73 -38.25 3.66
N GLY A 503 4.88 -38.36 4.98
CA GLY A 503 5.28 -37.26 5.86
C GLY A 503 4.15 -36.31 6.29
N THR A 504 2.92 -36.51 5.79
CA THR A 504 1.76 -35.70 6.21
C THR A 504 1.27 -36.08 7.61
N VAL A 505 0.71 -35.10 8.32
CA VAL A 505 0.10 -35.27 9.64
C VAL A 505 -1.35 -34.81 9.60
N GLU A 506 -2.28 -35.64 10.07
CA GLU A 506 -3.70 -35.30 10.17
C GLU A 506 -4.12 -35.23 11.65
N LYS A 507 -4.65 -34.07 12.06
CA LYS A 507 -5.16 -33.86 13.42
C LYS A 507 -6.63 -34.27 13.49
N LYS A 508 -6.97 -35.17 14.42
CA LYS A 508 -8.35 -35.63 14.64
C LYS A 508 -8.74 -35.50 16.11
N PHE A 509 -9.96 -34.99 16.35
CA PHE A 509 -10.61 -35.07 17.64
C PHE A 509 -11.88 -35.89 17.49
N ILE A 510 -11.85 -37.11 18.02
CA ILE A 510 -12.95 -38.07 17.84
C ILE A 510 -13.83 -37.99 19.08
N VAL A 511 -14.99 -37.34 18.95
CA VAL A 511 -15.99 -37.26 20.03
C VAL A 511 -16.78 -38.57 20.08
N LYS A 512 -17.16 -39.02 21.29
CA LYS A 512 -18.07 -40.16 21.47
C LYS A 512 -19.42 -39.68 21.94
#